data_AF-A0A7S1R2D8-F1
#
_entry.id   AF-A0A7S1R2D8-F1
#
_cell.length_a   1.000
_cell.length_b   1.000
_cell.length_c   1.000
_cell.angle_alpha   90.00
_cell.angle_beta   90.00
_cell.angle_gamma   90.00
#
_symmetry.space_group_name_H-M   'P 1'
#
loop_
_entity.id
_entity.type
_entity.pdbx_description
1 polymer ?
#
loop_
_entity_poly.entity_id
_entity_poly.type
_entity_poly.pdbx_seq_one_letter_code
_entity_poly.pdbx_strand_id
1 'polypeptide(L)'
;MLVQPLSVPKPTGREPHHEASMQLFEGAGGLLGASGPSLSCRRENVWSKLLARSNATLFALDFQPPPQAFRAAGFNALANIPDESQITLGQVDPRYEEDLVWSQPKQTGDLINDAMSEFLVYHPTVCGVDLLYNTSSNWLTVLDTSGPCLLLPPFLFDRLRKHVPMTCPFAEEEQALGRLCSPRRGDAGPQGGPLLPAMHFQLEDDRDAAPGIAPPRKLQMPLERLVFKNASGHELLCISRDDGARAGADMLFSHISFGSLAVAALYTAVDLQTNRVGLAVKGNASTESTDRFCSARAICKSPMQTYYPPLNVCEDPVCSKYLFMTLDDETKTCIWYRSVPALFGVLLAALVTLDLLGHRLYSQATEKAAGLRPRQ
;
A
#
# COMPACT_ATOMS: atom_id res chain seq x y z
N MET A 1 13.44 -21.97 5.99
CA MET A 1 13.92 -20.90 6.88
C MET A 1 12.92 -20.77 8.01
N LEU A 2 13.36 -20.88 9.27
CA LEU A 2 12.52 -20.50 10.40
C LEU A 2 12.44 -18.97 10.37
N VAL A 3 11.37 -18.44 9.79
CA VAL A 3 10.94 -17.07 10.11
C VAL A 3 10.76 -17.10 11.62
N GLN A 4 11.53 -16.28 12.34
CA GLN A 4 11.30 -16.12 13.77
C GLN A 4 9.80 -15.89 13.93
N PRO A 5 9.10 -16.60 14.83
CA PRO A 5 7.78 -16.12 15.23
C PRO A 5 7.96 -14.64 15.53
N LEU A 6 7.04 -13.79 15.05
CA LEU A 6 6.92 -12.39 15.44
C LEU A 6 6.92 -12.34 16.97
N SER A 7 8.11 -12.38 17.53
CA SER A 7 8.43 -12.22 18.92
C SER A 7 8.60 -10.74 18.96
N VAL A 8 7.48 -10.08 19.25
CA VAL A 8 7.47 -8.68 19.61
C VAL A 8 8.61 -8.52 20.63
N PRO A 9 9.64 -7.72 20.32
CA PRO A 9 10.74 -7.55 21.25
C PRO A 9 10.16 -6.97 22.53
N LYS A 10 10.28 -7.71 23.64
CA LYS A 10 9.96 -7.21 24.98
C LYS A 10 10.67 -5.85 25.15
N PRO A 11 9.95 -4.73 25.31
CA PRO A 11 10.60 -3.47 25.62
C PRO A 11 11.22 -3.61 27.00
N THR A 12 12.55 -3.63 27.04
CA THR A 12 13.32 -3.51 28.28
C THR A 12 13.20 -2.08 28.77
N GLY A 13 12.11 -1.74 29.44
CA GLY A 13 11.94 -0.40 30.00
C GLY A 13 10.49 -0.09 30.36
N ARG A 14 10.25 -0.01 31.68
CA ARG A 14 9.06 0.53 32.38
C ARG A 14 8.07 1.32 31.51
N GLU A 15 6.99 0.66 31.08
CA GLU A 15 5.61 1.15 31.10
C GLU A 15 4.65 -0.01 30.70
N PRO A 16 3.47 -0.16 31.32
CA PRO A 16 2.54 -1.25 31.02
C PRO A 16 1.70 -0.89 29.79
N HIS A 17 2.29 -0.95 28.59
CA HIS A 17 1.50 -0.92 27.36
C HIS A 17 1.02 -2.34 27.08
N HIS A 18 -0.30 -2.52 27.08
CA HIS A 18 -0.98 -3.79 26.83
C HIS A 18 -0.62 -4.35 25.45
N GLU A 19 0.34 -5.28 25.43
CA GLU A 19 0.78 -6.01 24.25
C GLU A 19 -0.37 -6.91 23.77
N ALA A 20 -0.99 -6.54 22.65
CA ALA A 20 -2.04 -7.33 22.04
C ALA A 20 -1.45 -8.51 21.27
N SER A 21 -1.07 -9.58 21.96
CA SER A 21 -0.61 -10.80 21.31
C SER A 21 -1.80 -11.59 20.77
N MET A 22 -2.00 -11.64 19.45
CA MET A 22 -2.74 -12.76 18.85
C MET A 22 -1.85 -14.00 18.95
N GLN A 23 -2.21 -14.93 19.83
CA GLN A 23 -1.50 -16.20 19.94
C GLN A 23 -1.91 -17.09 18.76
N LEU A 24 -1.14 -17.06 17.68
CA LEU A 24 -1.38 -17.84 16.45
C LEU A 24 -1.47 -19.36 16.68
N PHE A 25 -0.99 -19.85 17.82
CA PHE A 25 -0.84 -21.28 18.10
C PHE A 25 -1.55 -21.73 19.37
N GLU A 26 -2.48 -20.92 19.90
CA GLU A 26 -3.26 -21.34 21.05
C GLU A 26 -4.08 -22.59 20.69
N GLY A 27 -3.87 -23.68 21.44
CA GLY A 27 -4.50 -24.98 21.18
C GLY A 27 -3.86 -25.82 20.07
N ALA A 28 -2.82 -25.34 19.39
CA ALA A 28 -2.12 -26.10 18.34
C ALA A 28 -0.99 -26.97 18.94
N GLY A 29 -0.98 -28.26 18.61
CA GLY A 29 0.09 -29.20 19.02
C GLY A 29 1.34 -29.16 18.13
N GLY A 30 1.33 -28.37 17.05
CA GLY A 30 2.43 -28.28 16.10
C GLY A 30 2.10 -27.41 14.88
N LEU A 31 3.09 -27.26 13.99
CA LEU A 31 2.99 -26.46 12.77
C LEU A 31 3.11 -27.37 11.54
N LEU A 32 2.26 -27.13 10.54
CA LEU A 32 2.35 -27.77 9.23
C LEU A 32 2.72 -26.71 8.19
N GLY A 33 3.96 -26.76 7.68
CA GLY A 33 4.39 -25.90 6.58
C GLY A 33 3.83 -26.40 5.25
N ALA A 34 3.03 -25.56 4.59
CA ALA A 34 2.40 -25.84 3.30
C ALA A 34 3.19 -25.28 2.09
N SER A 35 4.44 -24.87 2.30
CA SER A 35 5.32 -24.41 1.22
C SER A 35 5.79 -25.57 0.35
N GLY A 36 6.29 -25.26 -0.85
CA GLY A 36 6.93 -26.23 -1.73
C GLY A 36 8.18 -26.88 -1.12
N PRO A 37 8.61 -28.02 -1.68
CA PRO A 37 9.69 -28.83 -1.12
C PRO A 37 11.03 -28.09 -1.07
N SER A 38 11.29 -27.14 -1.97
CA SER A 38 12.55 -26.40 -2.04
C SER A 38 12.84 -25.54 -0.80
N LEU A 39 11.82 -25.12 -0.06
CA LEU A 39 11.99 -24.41 1.23
C LEU A 39 12.19 -25.35 2.43
N SER A 40 12.09 -26.67 2.22
CA SER A 40 12.40 -27.67 3.24
C SER A 40 13.89 -27.97 3.31
N CYS A 41 14.40 -28.14 4.53
CA CYS A 41 15.81 -28.52 4.78
C CYS A 41 16.22 -29.83 4.09
N ARG A 42 15.25 -30.70 3.78
CA ARG A 42 15.50 -32.02 3.15
C ARG A 42 14.95 -32.12 1.73
N ARG A 43 14.53 -31.00 1.12
CA ARG A 43 13.80 -30.99 -0.16
C ARG A 43 12.56 -31.89 -0.20
N GLU A 44 12.01 -32.18 0.97
CA GLU A 44 10.79 -32.95 1.16
C GLU A 44 10.04 -32.37 2.37
N ASN A 45 8.72 -32.24 2.29
CA ASN A 45 7.90 -31.88 3.44
C ASN A 45 6.60 -32.70 3.48
N VAL A 46 5.92 -32.67 4.62
CA VAL A 46 4.68 -33.44 4.84
C VAL A 46 3.60 -33.01 3.85
N TRP A 47 3.52 -31.71 3.56
CA TRP A 47 2.53 -31.15 2.64
C TRP A 47 2.69 -31.66 1.20
N SER A 48 3.91 -31.62 0.65
CA SER A 48 4.20 -32.11 -0.70
C SER A 48 3.94 -33.61 -0.81
N LYS A 49 4.23 -34.39 0.25
CA LYS A 49 3.90 -35.82 0.31
C LYS A 49 2.40 -36.07 0.38
N LEU A 50 1.66 -35.24 1.11
CA LEU A 50 0.21 -35.31 1.20
C LEU A 50 -0.42 -35.08 -0.18
N LEU A 51 -0.05 -33.98 -0.85
CA LEU A 51 -0.53 -33.63 -2.19
C LEU A 51 -0.19 -34.71 -3.23
N ALA A 52 1.04 -35.22 -3.22
CA ALA A 52 1.44 -36.31 -4.13
C ALA A 52 0.64 -37.59 -3.87
N ARG A 53 0.37 -37.93 -2.60
CA ARG A 53 -0.39 -39.13 -2.24
C ARG A 53 -1.87 -39.02 -2.58
N SER A 54 -2.45 -37.82 -2.48
CA SER A 54 -3.83 -37.56 -2.88
C SER A 54 -3.99 -37.28 -4.37
N ASN A 55 -2.89 -37.25 -5.15
CA ASN A 55 -2.86 -36.78 -6.53
C ASN A 55 -3.52 -35.40 -6.70
N ALA A 56 -3.41 -34.55 -5.68
CA ALA A 56 -3.99 -33.22 -5.67
C ALA A 56 -2.99 -32.21 -6.21
N THR A 57 -3.38 -31.54 -7.29
CA THR A 57 -2.64 -30.41 -7.85
C THR A 57 -3.30 -29.07 -7.58
N LEU A 58 -4.41 -29.09 -6.85
CA LEU A 58 -5.14 -27.92 -6.41
C LEU A 58 -5.46 -28.10 -4.93
N PHE A 59 -5.44 -27.02 -4.17
CA PHE A 59 -6.01 -27.00 -2.83
C PHE A 59 -6.69 -25.68 -2.56
N ALA A 60 -7.69 -25.69 -1.70
CA ALA A 60 -8.42 -24.51 -1.28
C ALA A 60 -8.41 -24.34 0.23
N LEU A 61 -8.37 -23.09 0.67
CA LEU A 61 -8.40 -22.64 2.05
C LEU A 61 -9.72 -21.87 2.26
N ASP A 62 -10.60 -22.43 3.08
CA ASP A 62 -11.81 -21.77 3.56
C ASP A 62 -11.68 -21.58 5.08
N PHE A 63 -10.95 -20.54 5.49
CA PHE A 63 -10.71 -20.27 6.90
C PHE A 63 -11.85 -19.44 7.49
N GLN A 64 -12.28 -19.82 8.69
CA GLN A 64 -13.18 -19.01 9.50
C GLN A 64 -12.38 -18.06 10.38
N PRO A 65 -12.82 -16.80 10.50
CA PRO A 65 -12.16 -15.84 11.36
C PRO A 65 -12.34 -16.27 12.83
N PRO A 66 -11.34 -16.00 13.70
CA PRO A 66 -11.39 -16.40 15.09
C PRO A 66 -12.56 -15.70 15.82
N PRO A 67 -13.01 -16.21 16.98
CA PRO A 67 -14.18 -15.66 17.68
C PRO A 67 -14.05 -14.18 18.07
N GLN A 68 -12.83 -13.69 18.22
CA GLN A 68 -12.55 -12.30 18.59
C GLN A 68 -12.58 -11.35 17.38
N ALA A 69 -12.52 -11.88 16.16
CA ALA A 69 -12.64 -11.08 14.95
C ALA A 69 -14.07 -10.54 14.79
N PHE A 70 -14.19 -9.39 14.14
CA PHE A 70 -15.47 -8.80 13.83
C PHE A 70 -16.27 -9.73 12.92
N ARG A 71 -17.52 -9.98 13.29
CA ARG A 71 -18.49 -10.70 12.47
C ARG A 71 -19.68 -9.77 12.25
N ALA A 72 -19.90 -9.35 11.01
CA ALA A 72 -21.10 -8.59 10.67
C ALA A 72 -22.35 -9.43 11.00
N ALA A 73 -23.42 -8.76 11.44
CA ALA A 73 -24.72 -9.41 11.59
C ALA A 73 -25.14 -9.96 10.22
N GLY A 74 -25.20 -11.29 10.10
CA GLY A 74 -25.51 -11.98 8.84
C GLY A 74 -24.35 -12.68 8.14
N PHE A 75 -23.11 -12.61 8.67
CA PHE A 75 -21.93 -13.29 8.07
C PHE A 75 -22.19 -14.80 7.85
N ASN A 76 -22.77 -15.50 8.83
CA ASN A 76 -23.15 -16.91 8.69
C ASN A 76 -24.58 -17.10 8.13
N ALA A 77 -25.50 -16.15 8.38
CA ALA A 77 -26.91 -16.32 8.07
C ALA A 77 -27.27 -16.10 6.59
N LEU A 78 -26.42 -15.41 5.82
CA LEU A 78 -26.69 -15.08 4.42
C LEU A 78 -25.94 -15.96 3.41
N ALA A 79 -25.00 -16.81 3.84
CA ALA A 79 -24.01 -17.37 2.93
C ALA A 79 -23.73 -18.89 3.05
N ASN A 80 -24.52 -19.65 3.85
CA ASN A 80 -24.28 -21.09 4.06
C ASN A 80 -22.78 -21.39 4.30
N ILE A 81 -22.10 -20.55 5.08
CA ILE A 81 -20.67 -20.67 5.33
C ILE A 81 -20.49 -21.71 6.44
N PRO A 82 -19.69 -22.78 6.24
CA PRO A 82 -19.45 -23.78 7.27
C PRO A 82 -18.85 -23.11 8.51
N ASP A 83 -19.28 -23.57 9.69
CA ASP A 83 -18.82 -23.03 10.96
C ASP A 83 -17.34 -23.39 11.27
N GLU A 84 -16.73 -24.26 10.47
CA GLU A 84 -15.36 -24.76 10.64
C GLU A 84 -14.44 -24.33 9.49
N SER A 85 -13.18 -24.04 9.83
CA SER A 85 -12.12 -23.80 8.86
C SER A 85 -11.77 -25.10 8.12
N GLN A 86 -11.66 -25.05 6.80
CA GLN A 86 -11.42 -26.24 5.98
C GLN A 86 -10.26 -26.04 5.00
N ILE A 87 -9.55 -27.13 4.74
CA ILE A 87 -8.60 -27.24 3.64
C ILE A 87 -9.08 -28.37 2.74
N THR A 88 -9.42 -28.04 1.50
CA THR A 88 -9.94 -28.99 0.52
C THR A 88 -8.87 -29.28 -0.51
N LEU A 89 -8.64 -30.56 -0.82
CA LEU A 89 -7.64 -30.99 -1.81
C LEU A 89 -8.33 -31.45 -3.09
N GLY A 90 -7.79 -31.03 -4.23
CA GLY A 90 -8.18 -31.47 -5.57
C GLY A 90 -9.42 -30.82 -6.17
N GLN A 91 -10.18 -30.05 -5.39
CA GLN A 91 -11.41 -29.40 -5.85
C GLN A 91 -11.61 -28.04 -5.19
N VAL A 92 -12.33 -27.17 -5.91
CA VAL A 92 -12.88 -25.93 -5.38
C VAL A 92 -14.29 -26.22 -4.89
N ASP A 93 -14.68 -25.59 -3.78
CA ASP A 93 -16.07 -25.60 -3.34
C ASP A 93 -16.98 -24.96 -4.41
N PRO A 94 -18.05 -25.65 -4.86
CA PRO A 94 -18.97 -25.15 -5.88
C PRO A 94 -19.61 -23.80 -5.51
N ARG A 95 -19.70 -23.46 -4.22
CA ARG A 95 -20.23 -22.18 -3.73
C ARG A 95 -19.43 -20.96 -4.21
N TYR A 96 -18.16 -21.15 -4.54
CA TYR A 96 -17.25 -20.07 -4.94
C TYR A 96 -16.77 -20.19 -6.38
N GLU A 97 -17.10 -21.25 -7.10
CA GLU A 97 -16.53 -21.55 -8.42
C GLU A 97 -16.79 -20.46 -9.46
N GLU A 98 -18.00 -19.89 -9.50
CA GLU A 98 -18.36 -18.78 -10.40
C GLU A 98 -17.77 -17.42 -9.97
N ASP A 99 -17.45 -17.30 -8.67
CA ASP A 99 -16.93 -16.07 -8.09
C ASP A 99 -15.41 -16.02 -7.99
N LEU A 100 -14.75 -17.14 -8.28
CA LEU A 100 -13.31 -17.30 -8.19
C LEU A 100 -12.61 -16.55 -9.32
N VAL A 101 -11.77 -15.58 -8.94
CA VAL A 101 -10.90 -14.86 -9.86
C VAL A 101 -9.50 -15.45 -9.74
N TRP A 102 -8.93 -15.91 -10.85
CA TRP A 102 -7.59 -16.47 -10.88
C TRP A 102 -6.56 -15.40 -11.21
N SER A 103 -5.42 -15.45 -10.54
CA SER A 103 -4.27 -14.63 -10.89
C SER A 103 -3.65 -15.06 -12.21
N GLN A 104 -2.83 -14.17 -12.76
CA GLN A 104 -1.85 -14.58 -13.76
C GLN A 104 -0.94 -15.68 -13.21
N PRO A 105 -0.47 -16.62 -14.06
CA PRO A 105 0.55 -17.59 -13.66
C PRO A 105 1.78 -16.87 -13.13
N LYS A 106 2.28 -17.27 -11.96
CA LYS A 106 3.60 -16.79 -11.52
C LYS A 106 4.69 -17.35 -12.44
N GLN A 107 5.77 -16.58 -12.61
CA GLN A 107 6.98 -17.07 -13.24
C GLN A 107 7.60 -18.16 -12.36
N THR A 108 8.05 -19.26 -12.99
CA THR A 108 8.69 -20.37 -12.30
C THR A 108 10.14 -20.54 -12.72
N GLY A 109 10.93 -21.26 -11.91
CA GLY A 109 12.34 -21.51 -12.16
C GLY A 109 13.30 -20.90 -11.13
N ASP A 110 12.76 -20.28 -10.07
CA ASP A 110 13.54 -19.88 -8.89
C ASP A 110 13.16 -20.75 -7.68
N LEU A 111 14.18 -21.17 -6.92
CA LEU A 111 14.03 -22.11 -5.82
C LEU A 111 13.09 -21.61 -4.72
N ILE A 112 13.11 -20.30 -4.42
CA ILE A 112 12.32 -19.70 -3.33
C ILE A 112 10.92 -19.40 -3.83
N ASN A 113 10.82 -18.68 -4.96
CA ASN A 113 9.55 -18.25 -5.52
C ASN A 113 8.68 -19.45 -5.92
N ASP A 114 9.27 -20.55 -6.41
CA ASP A 114 8.53 -21.76 -6.78
C ASP A 114 7.84 -22.42 -5.58
N ALA A 115 8.41 -22.31 -4.38
CA ALA A 115 7.86 -22.91 -3.18
C ALA A 115 6.86 -22.04 -2.42
N MET A 116 6.80 -20.75 -2.68
CA MET A 116 5.80 -19.87 -2.07
C MET A 116 4.56 -19.78 -2.96
N SER A 117 3.39 -19.60 -2.35
CA SER A 117 2.17 -19.27 -3.08
C SER A 117 2.15 -17.76 -3.33
N GLU A 118 2.77 -17.36 -4.43
CA GLU A 118 2.98 -15.98 -4.86
C GLU A 118 2.05 -15.63 -6.03
N PHE A 119 1.58 -14.38 -6.05
CA PHE A 119 0.76 -13.83 -7.12
C PHE A 119 0.89 -12.30 -7.14
N LEU A 120 0.49 -11.68 -8.26
CA LEU A 120 0.48 -10.23 -8.40
C LEU A 120 -0.89 -9.66 -8.07
N VAL A 121 -0.89 -8.57 -7.31
CA VAL A 121 -2.08 -7.75 -7.06
C VAL A 121 -1.94 -6.45 -7.84
N TYR A 122 -2.95 -6.12 -8.64
CA TYR A 122 -2.99 -4.95 -9.51
C TYR A 122 -3.91 -3.88 -8.92
N HIS A 123 -3.47 -2.62 -9.04
CA HIS A 123 -4.22 -1.43 -8.64
C HIS A 123 -4.95 -1.55 -7.29
N PRO A 124 -4.23 -1.86 -6.19
CA PRO A 124 -4.83 -1.88 -4.87
C PRO A 124 -5.31 -0.47 -4.53
N THR A 125 -6.61 -0.33 -4.28
CA THR A 125 -7.27 0.96 -4.04
C THR A 125 -8.06 0.95 -2.75
N VAL A 126 -8.05 2.07 -2.04
CA VAL A 126 -8.85 2.32 -0.83
C VAL A 126 -9.38 3.73 -0.90
N CYS A 127 -10.65 3.95 -0.56
CA CYS A 127 -11.27 5.28 -0.59
C CYS A 127 -11.15 5.96 -1.97
N GLY A 128 -11.19 5.18 -3.06
CA GLY A 128 -11.01 5.66 -4.43
C GLY A 128 -9.59 6.10 -4.82
N VAL A 129 -8.59 5.86 -3.97
CA VAL A 129 -7.18 6.19 -4.24
C VAL A 129 -6.39 4.92 -4.51
N ASP A 130 -5.62 4.91 -5.60
CA ASP A 130 -4.65 3.85 -5.92
C ASP A 130 -3.44 3.97 -4.98
N LEU A 131 -3.21 2.93 -4.18
CA LEU A 131 -2.11 2.88 -3.22
C LEU A 131 -0.75 2.70 -3.91
N LEU A 132 -0.68 2.21 -5.15
CA LEU A 132 0.56 2.16 -5.93
C LEU A 132 0.78 3.43 -6.75
N TYR A 133 -0.28 4.10 -7.21
CA TYR A 133 -0.26 5.37 -7.92
C TYR A 133 0.79 5.44 -9.04
N ASN A 134 1.91 6.13 -8.82
CA ASN A 134 2.99 6.30 -9.80
C ASN A 134 4.21 5.39 -9.54
N THR A 135 4.12 4.50 -8.55
CA THR A 135 5.22 3.61 -8.14
C THR A 135 5.23 2.33 -8.98
N SER A 136 4.07 1.72 -9.20
CA SER A 136 3.87 0.53 -10.04
C SER A 136 2.38 0.38 -10.39
N SER A 137 2.02 -0.50 -11.34
CA SER A 137 0.64 -0.96 -11.54
C SER A 137 0.29 -2.22 -10.75
N ASN A 138 1.30 -2.95 -10.29
CA ASN A 138 1.15 -4.19 -9.52
C ASN A 138 2.16 -4.31 -8.39
N TRP A 139 1.90 -5.24 -7.48
CA TRP A 139 2.80 -5.58 -6.39
C TRP A 139 2.78 -7.08 -6.08
N LEU A 140 3.94 -7.64 -5.74
CA LEU A 140 4.06 -9.05 -5.34
C LEU A 140 3.30 -9.29 -4.03
N THR A 141 2.48 -10.33 -4.01
CA THR A 141 1.72 -10.78 -2.85
C THR A 141 2.00 -12.25 -2.57
N VAL A 142 2.20 -12.57 -1.30
CA VAL A 142 2.48 -13.92 -0.81
C VAL A 142 1.33 -14.36 0.10
N LEU A 143 0.87 -15.60 -0.07
CA LEU A 143 0.04 -16.26 0.95
C LEU A 143 0.95 -16.79 2.07
N ASP A 144 0.90 -16.16 3.25
CA ASP A 144 1.68 -16.59 4.41
C ASP A 144 0.78 -16.60 5.66
N THR A 145 0.19 -17.76 5.89
CA THR A 145 -0.71 -17.98 7.03
C THR A 145 0.03 -18.16 8.36
N SER A 146 1.37 -18.05 8.37
CA SER A 146 2.15 -18.03 9.62
C SER A 146 2.08 -16.68 10.35
N GLY A 147 1.79 -15.60 9.62
CA GLY A 147 1.40 -14.31 10.16
C GLY A 147 -0.12 -14.16 10.27
N PRO A 148 -0.65 -13.38 11.24
CA PRO A 148 -2.09 -13.23 11.41
C PRO A 148 -2.66 -12.14 10.49
N CYS A 149 -1.89 -11.09 10.25
CA CYS A 149 -2.36 -9.85 9.66
C CYS A 149 -1.99 -9.69 8.20
N LEU A 150 -2.68 -8.75 7.54
CA LEU A 150 -2.25 -8.23 6.25
C LEU A 150 -0.97 -7.42 6.47
N LEU A 151 0.17 -7.97 6.05
CA LEU A 151 1.44 -7.25 6.11
C LEU A 151 1.58 -6.40 4.85
N LEU A 152 1.87 -5.11 5.03
CA LEU A 152 2.08 -4.18 3.94
C LEU A 152 3.50 -3.61 3.98
N PRO A 153 4.15 -3.45 2.82
CA PRO A 153 5.34 -2.61 2.66
C PRO A 153 5.16 -1.24 3.32
N PRO A 154 6.21 -0.63 3.91
CA PRO A 154 6.11 0.65 4.60
C PRO A 154 5.38 1.72 3.80
N PHE A 155 5.73 1.87 2.52
CA PHE A 155 5.12 2.90 1.67
C PHE A 155 3.62 2.63 1.39
N LEU A 156 3.19 1.37 1.27
CA LEU A 156 1.79 1.01 1.10
C LEU A 156 1.00 1.21 2.39
N PHE A 157 1.58 0.79 3.51
CA PHE A 157 1.00 0.99 4.83
C PHE A 157 0.78 2.47 5.14
N ASP A 158 1.80 3.30 4.87
CA ASP A 158 1.75 4.73 5.13
C ASP A 158 0.70 5.41 4.25
N ARG A 159 0.58 5.03 2.98
CA ARG A 159 -0.48 5.51 2.08
C ARG A 159 -1.87 5.09 2.56
N LEU A 160 -2.05 3.82 2.93
CA LEU A 160 -3.30 3.32 3.49
C LEU A 160 -3.73 4.14 4.72
N ARG A 161 -2.79 4.41 5.63
CA ARG A 161 -3.01 5.18 6.87
C ARG A 161 -3.46 6.62 6.63
N LYS A 162 -3.16 7.22 5.48
CA LYS A 162 -3.59 8.59 5.14
C LYS A 162 -5.05 8.66 4.66
N HIS A 163 -5.65 7.52 4.32
CA HIS A 163 -7.01 7.45 3.79
C HIS A 163 -7.97 6.72 4.72
N VAL A 164 -7.52 5.67 5.41
CA VAL A 164 -8.36 4.88 6.33
C VAL A 164 -8.48 5.58 7.69
N PRO A 165 -9.69 5.68 8.27
CA PRO A 165 -9.88 6.24 9.61
C PRO A 165 -9.34 5.29 10.67
N MET A 166 -8.03 5.34 10.92
CA MET A 166 -7.35 4.54 11.95
C MET A 166 -6.36 5.36 12.76
N THR A 167 -6.09 4.92 13.99
CA THR A 167 -5.13 5.54 14.91
C THR A 167 -4.05 4.54 15.24
N CYS A 168 -2.79 4.89 14.99
CA CYS A 168 -1.65 4.03 15.24
C CYS A 168 -0.88 4.50 16.48
N PRO A 169 -0.36 3.58 17.32
CA PRO A 169 0.38 3.92 18.54
C PRO A 169 1.86 4.27 18.26
N PHE A 170 2.15 4.76 17.06
CA PHE A 170 3.50 5.10 16.59
C PHE A 170 3.43 6.20 15.53
N ALA A 171 4.49 7.01 15.46
CA ALA A 171 4.62 8.09 14.48
C ALA A 171 5.00 7.58 13.08
N GLU A 172 4.95 8.44 12.05
CA GLU A 172 5.32 8.09 10.66
C GLU A 172 6.76 7.60 10.51
N GLU A 173 7.66 8.30 11.18
CA GLU A 173 9.11 8.06 11.14
C GLU A 173 9.53 6.95 12.11
N GLU A 174 8.60 6.46 12.94
CA GLU A 174 8.84 5.42 13.93
C GLU A 174 8.53 4.03 13.36
N GLN A 175 9.36 3.04 13.68
CA GLN A 175 9.09 1.64 13.33
C GLN A 175 7.85 1.16 14.09
N ALA A 176 6.94 0.44 13.43
CA ALA A 176 5.77 -0.14 14.08
C ALA A 176 6.17 -1.23 15.08
N LEU A 177 7.20 -2.02 14.78
CA LEU A 177 7.68 -3.15 15.62
C LEU A 177 6.56 -4.13 15.99
N GLY A 178 5.66 -4.40 15.04
CA GLY A 178 4.51 -5.28 15.23
C GLY A 178 3.32 -4.65 15.98
N ARG A 179 3.41 -3.38 16.40
CA ARG A 179 2.26 -2.66 16.97
C ARG A 179 1.20 -2.45 15.89
N LEU A 180 -0.06 -2.69 16.25
CA LEU A 180 -1.21 -2.56 15.36
C LEU A 180 -1.96 -1.26 15.60
N CYS A 181 -2.66 -0.78 14.58
CA CYS A 181 -3.51 0.40 14.68
C CYS A 181 -4.93 0.00 15.15
N SER A 182 -5.66 0.96 15.72
CA SER A 182 -7.07 0.79 16.07
C SER A 182 -7.96 1.54 15.07
N PRO A 183 -9.12 0.99 14.69
CA PRO A 183 -10.10 1.72 13.88
C PRO A 183 -10.60 2.94 14.65
N ARG A 184 -10.70 4.08 13.97
CA ARG A 184 -11.26 5.31 14.54
C ARG A 184 -12.77 5.28 14.38
N ARG A 185 -13.43 4.58 15.29
CA ARG A 185 -14.89 4.68 15.47
C ARG A 185 -15.12 5.95 16.28
N GLY A 186 -15.93 6.89 15.79
CA GLY A 186 -16.28 8.10 16.55
C GLY A 186 -16.96 7.75 17.89
N ASP A 187 -17.49 8.74 18.60
CA ASP A 187 -18.13 8.54 19.92
C ASP A 187 -19.36 7.61 19.91
N ALA A 188 -19.77 7.10 18.73
CA ALA A 188 -20.70 6.00 18.59
C ALA A 188 -19.99 4.69 19.01
N GLY A 189 -20.27 4.24 20.23
CA GLY A 189 -19.62 3.12 20.89
C GLY A 189 -19.59 1.77 20.13
N PRO A 190 -19.14 0.69 20.81
CA PRO A 190 -18.64 -0.56 20.21
C PRO A 190 -19.66 -1.43 19.41
N GLN A 191 -20.87 -0.95 19.15
CA GLN A 191 -21.89 -1.63 18.35
C GLN A 191 -22.56 -0.75 17.29
N GLY A 192 -22.12 0.50 17.11
CA GLY A 192 -22.70 1.45 16.15
C GLY A 192 -21.68 2.36 15.47
N GLY A 193 -20.40 2.03 15.58
CA GLY A 193 -19.34 2.76 14.90
C GLY A 193 -19.45 2.64 13.38
N PRO A 194 -18.94 3.62 12.63
CA PRO A 194 -18.88 3.53 11.18
C PRO A 194 -18.03 2.35 10.72
N LEU A 195 -18.52 1.62 9.70
CA LEU A 195 -17.75 0.56 9.04
C LEU A 195 -16.50 1.13 8.38
N LEU A 196 -15.42 0.35 8.35
CA LEU A 196 -14.23 0.71 7.60
C LEU A 196 -14.46 0.64 6.07
N PRO A 197 -13.68 1.37 5.26
CA PRO A 197 -13.69 1.20 3.81
C PRO A 197 -13.21 -0.20 3.41
N ALA A 198 -13.45 -0.57 2.15
CA ALA A 198 -12.86 -1.79 1.58
C ALA A 198 -11.59 -1.49 0.79
N MET A 199 -10.68 -2.45 0.81
CA MET A 199 -9.58 -2.51 -0.14
C MET A 199 -10.05 -3.25 -1.39
N HIS A 200 -9.95 -2.59 -2.53
CA HIS A 200 -10.26 -3.18 -3.83
C HIS A 200 -8.99 -3.45 -4.59
N PHE A 201 -8.93 -4.56 -5.31
CA PHE A 201 -7.76 -4.91 -6.10
C PHE A 201 -8.13 -5.90 -7.20
N GLN A 202 -7.20 -6.15 -8.12
CA GLN A 202 -7.38 -7.05 -9.26
C GLN A 202 -6.24 -8.08 -9.27
N LEU A 203 -6.45 -9.21 -9.95
CA LEU A 203 -5.43 -10.26 -10.10
C LEU A 203 -4.93 -10.41 -11.55
N GLU A 204 -5.43 -9.56 -12.45
CA GLU A 204 -5.10 -9.50 -13.87
C GLU A 204 -4.78 -8.05 -14.25
N ASP A 205 -3.95 -7.86 -15.28
CA ASP A 205 -3.59 -6.54 -15.81
C ASP A 205 -4.69 -6.00 -16.75
N ASP A 206 -5.02 -4.72 -16.63
CA ASP A 206 -5.94 -4.01 -17.53
C ASP A 206 -5.46 -4.05 -19.01
N ARG A 207 -4.15 -4.18 -19.24
CA ARG A 207 -3.57 -4.19 -20.60
C ARG A 207 -3.78 -5.49 -21.37
N ASP A 208 -4.06 -6.58 -20.66
CA ASP A 208 -4.33 -7.88 -21.28
C ASP A 208 -5.79 -8.03 -21.72
N ALA A 209 -6.65 -7.05 -21.37
CA ALA A 209 -8.00 -6.94 -21.92
C ALA A 209 -7.93 -6.52 -23.39
N ALA A 210 -7.83 -7.50 -24.29
CA ALA A 210 -7.94 -7.25 -25.72
C ALA A 210 -9.29 -6.55 -26.05
N PRO A 211 -9.38 -5.78 -27.14
CA PRO A 211 -10.61 -5.09 -27.51
C PRO A 211 -11.80 -6.07 -27.62
N GLY A 212 -12.80 -5.91 -26.76
CA GLY A 212 -13.97 -6.81 -26.67
C GLY A 212 -13.93 -7.83 -25.54
N ILE A 213 -12.84 -7.91 -24.77
CA ILE A 213 -12.76 -8.67 -23.52
C ILE A 213 -13.29 -7.80 -22.37
N ALA A 214 -14.06 -8.41 -21.45
CA ALA A 214 -14.56 -7.72 -20.26
C ALA A 214 -13.40 -7.18 -19.42
N PRO A 215 -13.55 -6.01 -18.76
CA PRO A 215 -12.50 -5.48 -17.88
C PRO A 215 -12.19 -6.46 -16.74
N PRO A 216 -10.96 -6.47 -16.21
CA PRO A 216 -10.58 -7.33 -15.10
C PRO A 216 -11.53 -7.19 -13.92
N ARG A 217 -11.89 -8.33 -13.32
CA ARG A 217 -12.81 -8.37 -12.19
C ARG A 217 -12.11 -7.83 -10.94
N LYS A 218 -12.73 -6.82 -10.32
CA LYS A 218 -12.26 -6.25 -9.05
C LYS A 218 -12.74 -7.10 -7.89
N LEU A 219 -11.81 -7.51 -7.03
CA LEU A 219 -12.06 -8.12 -5.74
C LEU A 219 -12.19 -7.04 -4.67
N GLN A 220 -13.00 -7.30 -3.66
CA GLN A 220 -13.25 -6.41 -2.54
C GLN A 220 -12.98 -7.13 -1.23
N MET A 221 -12.08 -6.58 -0.42
CA MET A 221 -11.80 -7.03 0.93
C MET A 221 -12.19 -5.93 1.92
N PRO A 222 -13.36 -6.05 2.59
CA PRO A 222 -13.74 -5.13 3.65
C PRO A 222 -12.69 -5.12 4.75
N LEU A 223 -12.11 -3.96 5.06
CA LEU A 223 -11.12 -3.86 6.14
C LEU A 223 -11.75 -4.16 7.51
N GLU A 224 -13.07 -4.05 7.61
CA GLU A 224 -13.87 -4.45 8.76
C GLU A 224 -13.63 -5.92 9.15
N ARG A 225 -13.38 -6.82 8.19
CA ARG A 225 -13.07 -8.24 8.45
C ARG A 225 -11.70 -8.47 9.08
N LEU A 226 -10.83 -7.47 9.01
CA LEU A 226 -9.51 -7.51 9.64
C LEU A 226 -9.54 -6.92 11.06
N VAL A 227 -10.69 -6.45 11.54
CA VAL A 227 -10.84 -5.95 12.90
C VAL A 227 -11.02 -7.13 13.86
N PHE A 228 -10.32 -7.11 14.99
CA PHE A 228 -10.50 -8.07 16.08
C PHE A 228 -10.38 -7.39 17.44
N LYS A 229 -10.92 -8.03 18.47
CA LYS A 229 -10.84 -7.58 19.85
C LYS A 229 -9.69 -8.29 20.57
N ASN A 230 -8.82 -7.52 21.22
CA ASN A 230 -7.81 -8.09 22.10
C ASN A 230 -8.43 -8.58 23.43
N ALA A 231 -7.61 -9.14 24.33
CA ALA A 231 -8.05 -9.65 25.63
C ALA A 231 -8.74 -8.58 26.52
N SER A 232 -8.38 -7.30 26.35
CA SER A 232 -9.02 -6.16 27.04
C SER A 232 -10.30 -5.67 26.36
N GLY A 233 -10.71 -6.27 25.24
CA GLY A 233 -11.89 -5.86 24.47
C GLY A 233 -11.67 -4.66 23.55
N HIS A 234 -10.44 -4.16 23.44
CA HIS A 234 -10.08 -3.08 22.51
C HIS A 234 -9.99 -3.61 21.08
N GLU A 235 -10.56 -2.86 20.15
CA GLU A 235 -10.52 -3.18 18.72
C GLU A 235 -9.18 -2.80 18.10
N LEU A 236 -8.62 -3.73 17.35
CA LEU A 236 -7.39 -3.59 16.59
C LEU A 236 -7.65 -3.98 15.15
N LEU A 237 -7.03 -3.26 14.24
CA LEU A 237 -7.04 -3.54 12.82
C LEU A 237 -5.80 -4.38 12.49
N CYS A 238 -6.02 -5.61 12.01
CA CYS A 238 -4.98 -6.57 11.68
C CYS A 238 -4.33 -6.26 10.32
N ILE A 239 -3.72 -5.09 10.25
CA ILE A 239 -2.86 -4.65 9.16
C ILE A 239 -1.56 -4.20 9.81
N SER A 240 -0.43 -4.80 9.42
CA SER A 240 0.88 -4.53 9.98
C SER A 240 1.80 -3.88 8.95
N ARG A 241 2.68 -2.99 9.43
CA ARG A 241 3.75 -2.40 8.63
C ARG A 241 4.96 -3.34 8.62
N ASP A 242 5.50 -3.63 7.45
CA ASP A 242 6.73 -4.41 7.30
C ASP A 242 7.97 -3.53 7.54
N ASP A 243 8.44 -3.45 8.79
CA ASP A 243 9.67 -2.73 9.11
C ASP A 243 10.95 -3.52 8.75
N GLY A 244 10.81 -4.71 8.14
CA GLY A 244 11.85 -5.69 7.84
C GLY A 244 12.76 -5.33 6.66
N ALA A 245 13.64 -4.35 6.86
CA ALA A 245 14.88 -4.10 6.11
C ALA A 245 14.83 -3.50 4.68
N ARG A 246 15.60 -2.39 4.55
CA ARG A 246 16.08 -1.66 3.36
C ARG A 246 15.02 -1.03 2.45
N ALA A 247 14.46 0.09 2.92
CA ALA A 247 14.17 1.41 2.29
C ALA A 247 13.99 1.59 0.76
N GLY A 248 13.85 0.55 -0.04
CA GLY A 248 13.58 0.60 -1.47
C GLY A 248 12.23 -0.03 -1.78
N ALA A 249 11.53 0.52 -2.78
CA ALA A 249 10.38 -0.13 -3.40
C ALA A 249 10.86 -1.33 -4.25
N ASP A 250 11.35 -2.38 -3.58
CA ASP A 250 11.76 -3.64 -4.21
C ASP A 250 10.76 -4.73 -3.80
N MET A 251 10.01 -5.23 -4.79
CA MET A 251 8.95 -6.21 -4.58
C MET A 251 9.49 -7.57 -4.10
N LEU A 252 10.77 -7.89 -4.34
CA LEU A 252 11.36 -9.16 -3.90
C LEU A 252 11.59 -9.20 -2.38
N PHE A 253 11.86 -8.05 -1.78
CA PHE A 253 12.15 -7.96 -0.35
C PHE A 253 11.00 -7.34 0.46
N SER A 254 10.15 -6.55 -0.19
CA SER A 254 8.99 -5.92 0.44
C SER A 254 7.73 -6.28 -0.33
N HIS A 255 7.14 -7.43 -0.01
CA HIS A 255 5.90 -7.93 -0.62
C HIS A 255 4.70 -7.64 0.29
N ILE A 256 3.48 -7.74 -0.27
CA ILE A 256 2.27 -7.80 0.53
C ILE A 256 2.13 -9.24 1.05
N SER A 257 1.87 -9.43 2.34
CA SER A 257 1.63 -10.76 2.89
C SER A 257 0.20 -10.92 3.35
N PHE A 258 -0.50 -11.90 2.79
CA PHE A 258 -1.84 -12.28 3.21
C PHE A 258 -1.73 -13.27 4.37
N GLY A 259 -1.78 -12.72 5.58
CA GLY A 259 -1.87 -13.48 6.83
C GLY A 259 -3.17 -14.26 6.97
N SER A 260 -3.25 -15.10 8.00
CA SER A 260 -4.39 -16.00 8.22
C SER A 260 -5.74 -15.28 8.33
N LEU A 261 -5.81 -14.07 8.91
CA LEU A 261 -7.06 -13.29 8.98
C LEU A 261 -7.42 -12.66 7.63
N ALA A 262 -6.43 -12.23 6.85
CA ALA A 262 -6.66 -11.75 5.49
C ALA A 262 -7.13 -12.88 4.56
N VAL A 263 -6.52 -14.06 4.69
CA VAL A 263 -6.97 -15.27 4.00
C VAL A 263 -8.38 -15.65 4.45
N ALA A 264 -8.73 -15.56 5.73
CA ALA A 264 -10.09 -15.85 6.23
C ALA A 264 -11.17 -14.87 5.72
N ALA A 265 -10.78 -13.67 5.30
CA ALA A 265 -11.69 -12.69 4.70
C ALA A 265 -12.12 -13.08 3.26
N LEU A 266 -11.41 -14.04 2.64
CA LEU A 266 -11.58 -14.50 1.27
C LEU A 266 -11.71 -16.04 1.25
N TYR A 267 -12.19 -16.57 0.14
CA TYR A 267 -11.99 -17.98 -0.20
C TYR A 267 -10.78 -18.04 -1.12
N THR A 268 -9.79 -18.88 -0.78
CA THR A 268 -8.50 -18.91 -1.47
C THR A 268 -8.26 -20.28 -2.07
N ALA A 269 -7.92 -20.36 -3.35
CA ALA A 269 -7.52 -21.59 -4.04
C ALA A 269 -6.11 -21.42 -4.61
N VAL A 270 -5.33 -22.50 -4.60
CA VAL A 270 -3.99 -22.55 -5.17
C VAL A 270 -3.93 -23.70 -6.16
N ASP A 271 -3.67 -23.37 -7.42
CA ASP A 271 -3.48 -24.33 -8.50
C ASP A 271 -1.98 -24.47 -8.80
N LEU A 272 -1.45 -25.65 -8.48
CA LEU A 272 -0.04 -26.01 -8.64
C LEU A 272 0.29 -26.44 -10.07
N GLN A 273 -0.70 -26.80 -10.90
CA GLN A 273 -0.47 -27.12 -12.31
C GLN A 273 -0.26 -25.84 -13.12
N THR A 274 -1.13 -24.85 -12.92
CA THR A 274 -1.07 -23.58 -13.66
C THR A 274 -0.27 -22.49 -12.94
N ASN A 275 0.17 -22.75 -11.70
CA ASN A 275 0.88 -21.81 -10.85
C ASN A 275 0.09 -20.51 -10.62
N ARG A 276 -1.21 -20.65 -10.31
CA ARG A 276 -2.14 -19.54 -10.09
C ARG A 276 -2.73 -19.58 -8.69
N VAL A 277 -3.10 -18.41 -8.19
CA VAL A 277 -3.87 -18.25 -6.96
C VAL A 277 -5.25 -17.71 -7.33
N GLY A 278 -6.30 -18.42 -6.92
CA GLY A 278 -7.69 -18.03 -7.08
C GLY A 278 -8.21 -17.39 -5.80
N LEU A 279 -8.91 -16.26 -5.90
CA LEU A 279 -9.55 -15.60 -4.77
C LEU A 279 -11.01 -15.34 -5.08
N ALA A 280 -11.88 -15.60 -4.11
CA ALA A 280 -13.30 -15.23 -4.15
C ALA A 280 -13.68 -14.48 -2.87
N VAL A 281 -14.63 -13.55 -3.00
CA VAL A 281 -15.14 -12.80 -1.86
C VAL A 281 -16.14 -13.67 -1.09
N LYS A 282 -15.93 -13.86 0.22
CA LYS A 282 -16.91 -14.55 1.07
C LYS A 282 -18.08 -13.62 1.40
N GLY A 283 -19.31 -14.13 1.46
CA GLY A 283 -20.48 -13.36 1.91
C GLY A 283 -20.75 -12.08 1.11
N ASN A 284 -21.35 -11.06 1.74
CA ASN A 284 -21.69 -9.80 1.08
C ASN A 284 -20.78 -8.64 1.51
N ALA A 285 -19.60 -8.53 0.87
CA ALA A 285 -18.61 -7.50 1.17
C ALA A 285 -19.15 -6.05 1.05
N SER A 286 -20.12 -5.81 0.16
CA SER A 286 -20.70 -4.48 -0.05
C SER A 286 -21.46 -3.95 1.16
N THR A 287 -22.02 -4.83 1.99
CA THR A 287 -22.73 -4.44 3.23
C THR A 287 -21.80 -4.28 4.43
N GLU A 288 -20.55 -4.70 4.30
CA GLU A 288 -19.56 -4.75 5.38
C GLU A 288 -18.50 -3.65 5.28
N SER A 289 -18.69 -2.69 4.38
CA SER A 289 -17.77 -1.57 4.21
C SER A 289 -18.47 -0.29 3.79
N THR A 290 -17.83 0.85 4.07
CA THR A 290 -18.30 2.15 3.58
C THR A 290 -17.15 3.13 3.39
N ASP A 291 -17.19 3.89 2.28
CA ASP A 291 -16.21 4.94 2.01
C ASP A 291 -16.59 6.30 2.64
N ARG A 292 -17.73 6.37 3.34
CA ARG A 292 -18.24 7.62 3.93
C ARG A 292 -17.32 8.23 4.98
N PHE A 293 -16.51 7.39 5.64
CA PHE A 293 -15.64 7.80 6.74
C PHE A 293 -14.16 7.81 6.35
N CYS A 294 -13.87 7.78 5.04
CA CYS A 294 -12.54 8.03 4.53
C CYS A 294 -12.03 9.42 4.94
N SER A 295 -10.72 9.52 5.12
CA SER A 295 -10.08 10.79 5.47
C SER A 295 -10.35 11.85 4.41
N ALA A 296 -10.70 13.06 4.85
CA ALA A 296 -10.98 14.16 3.95
C ALA A 296 -9.76 14.49 3.09
N ARG A 297 -9.99 14.78 1.80
CA ARG A 297 -8.96 15.18 0.85
C ARG A 297 -8.30 16.49 1.31
N ALA A 298 -6.97 16.53 1.30
CA ALA A 298 -6.22 17.75 1.58
C ALA A 298 -6.53 18.84 0.53
N ILE A 299 -6.77 20.06 1.02
CA ILE A 299 -7.03 21.24 0.19
C ILE A 299 -5.74 22.03 0.07
N CYS A 300 -5.23 22.18 -1.15
CA CYS A 300 -3.99 22.91 -1.39
C CYS A 300 -4.21 24.42 -1.27
N LYS A 301 -3.25 25.10 -0.65
CA LYS A 301 -3.33 26.54 -0.36
C LYS A 301 -3.21 27.39 -1.63
N SER A 302 -2.52 26.86 -2.64
CA SER A 302 -2.17 27.58 -3.85
C SER A 302 -2.41 26.72 -5.09
N PRO A 303 -2.78 27.33 -6.23
CA PRO A 303 -2.90 26.63 -7.51
C PRO A 303 -1.56 26.09 -8.05
N MET A 304 -0.42 26.55 -7.50
CA MET A 304 0.90 26.03 -7.86
C MET A 304 1.27 24.74 -7.11
N GLN A 305 0.59 24.43 -6.01
CA GLN A 305 0.76 23.15 -5.33
C GLN A 305 0.03 22.05 -6.11
N THR A 306 0.61 20.86 -6.12
CA THR A 306 -0.02 19.68 -6.72
C THR A 306 -0.50 18.77 -5.61
N TYR A 307 -1.79 18.41 -5.63
CA TYR A 307 -2.30 17.40 -4.71
C TYR A 307 -1.68 16.05 -5.04
N TYR A 308 -1.01 15.42 -4.08
CA TYR A 308 -0.44 14.09 -4.19
C TYR A 308 -1.36 13.09 -3.50
N PRO A 309 -2.19 12.34 -4.27
CA PRO A 309 -3.23 11.50 -3.70
C PRO A 309 -2.77 10.48 -2.68
N PRO A 310 -1.68 9.70 -2.90
CA PRO A 310 -1.35 8.56 -2.03
C PRO A 310 -1.04 8.92 -0.59
N LEU A 311 -0.48 10.10 -0.34
CA LEU A 311 -0.18 10.56 1.01
C LEU A 311 -1.22 11.56 1.53
N ASN A 312 -2.23 11.88 0.73
CA ASN A 312 -3.24 12.90 1.03
C ASN A 312 -2.59 14.24 1.46
N VAL A 313 -1.58 14.70 0.73
CA VAL A 313 -0.86 15.95 0.98
C VAL A 313 -0.79 16.82 -0.27
N CYS A 314 -0.46 18.09 -0.09
CA CYS A 314 -0.16 19.00 -1.18
C CYS A 314 1.35 19.16 -1.29
N GLU A 315 1.90 18.82 -2.45
CA GLU A 315 3.32 18.97 -2.75
C GLU A 315 3.59 20.40 -3.20
N ASP A 316 4.64 20.99 -2.61
CA ASP A 316 5.11 22.32 -2.97
C ASP A 316 5.75 22.31 -4.37
N PRO A 317 5.56 23.37 -5.18
CA PRO A 317 6.20 23.46 -6.49
C PRO A 317 7.72 23.47 -6.36
N VAL A 318 8.40 22.82 -7.30
CA VAL A 318 9.88 22.80 -7.35
C VAL A 318 10.41 24.14 -7.88
N CYS A 319 10.41 25.17 -7.03
CA CYS A 319 10.82 26.53 -7.42
C CYS A 319 12.27 26.63 -7.88
N SER A 320 13.13 25.69 -7.47
CA SER A 320 14.53 25.60 -7.92
C SER A 320 14.69 25.30 -9.42
N LYS A 321 13.63 24.87 -10.11
CA LYS A 321 13.64 24.76 -11.58
C LYS A 321 13.66 26.13 -12.28
N TYR A 322 13.23 27.20 -11.61
CA TYR A 322 13.22 28.55 -12.16
C TYR A 322 14.40 29.34 -11.60
N LEU A 323 15.21 29.93 -12.50
CA LEU A 323 16.35 30.75 -12.09
C LEU A 323 15.86 31.91 -11.21
N PHE A 324 16.54 32.13 -10.09
CA PHE A 324 16.27 33.22 -9.15
C PHE A 324 14.92 33.19 -8.42
N MET A 325 14.22 32.05 -8.42
CA MET A 325 13.00 31.88 -7.63
C MET A 325 13.24 31.08 -6.36
N THR A 326 12.46 31.39 -5.32
CA THR A 326 12.37 30.67 -4.05
C THR A 326 10.91 30.40 -3.72
N LEU A 327 10.64 29.35 -2.94
CA LEU A 327 9.31 29.12 -2.41
C LEU A 327 8.99 30.16 -1.34
N ASP A 328 7.80 30.74 -1.41
CA ASP A 328 7.19 31.47 -0.31
C ASP A 328 6.39 30.48 0.56
N ASP A 329 6.76 30.32 1.82
CA ASP A 329 6.14 29.35 2.72
C ASP A 329 4.70 29.68 3.12
N GLU A 330 4.32 30.96 3.05
CA GLU A 330 2.99 31.39 3.43
C GLU A 330 2.00 31.15 2.28
N THR A 331 2.32 31.67 1.10
CA THR A 331 1.46 31.56 -0.09
C THR A 331 1.65 30.25 -0.84
N LYS A 332 2.75 29.51 -0.60
CA LYS A 332 3.14 28.31 -1.36
C LYS A 332 3.19 28.58 -2.87
N THR A 333 3.78 29.72 -3.23
CA THR A 333 4.05 30.14 -4.62
C THR A 333 5.54 30.38 -4.83
N CYS A 334 5.99 30.32 -6.08
CA CYS A 334 7.38 30.65 -6.40
C CYS A 334 7.52 32.16 -6.61
N ILE A 335 8.30 32.81 -5.77
CA ILE A 335 8.58 34.24 -5.82
C ILE A 335 10.03 34.48 -6.18
N TRP A 336 10.35 35.65 -6.73
CA TRP A 336 11.73 36.06 -6.94
C TRP A 336 12.46 36.21 -5.60
N TYR A 337 13.75 35.87 -5.56
CA TYR A 337 14.58 36.30 -4.43
C TYR A 337 14.48 37.81 -4.27
N ARG A 338 14.34 38.27 -3.03
CA ARG A 338 14.14 39.70 -2.71
C ARG A 338 15.21 40.61 -3.32
N SER A 339 16.43 40.10 -3.53
CA SER A 339 17.55 40.83 -4.12
C SER A 339 17.52 40.94 -5.66
N VAL A 340 16.80 40.05 -6.35
CA VAL A 340 16.91 39.91 -7.80
C VAL A 340 16.28 41.07 -8.57
N PRO A 341 15.06 41.53 -8.25
CA PRO A 341 14.51 42.73 -8.87
C PRO A 341 15.42 43.96 -8.69
N ALA A 342 16.04 44.10 -7.51
CA ALA A 342 16.98 45.18 -7.24
C ALA A 342 18.26 45.07 -8.08
N LEU A 343 18.82 43.86 -8.21
CA LEU A 343 20.00 43.60 -9.05
C LEU A 343 19.74 43.92 -10.53
N PHE A 344 18.58 43.49 -11.06
CA PHE A 344 18.18 43.84 -12.43
C PHE A 344 17.99 45.35 -12.60
N GLY A 345 17.39 46.02 -11.61
CA GLY A 345 17.27 47.47 -11.60
C GLY A 345 18.63 48.18 -11.67
N VAL A 346 19.60 47.73 -10.88
CA VAL A 346 20.98 48.26 -10.88
C VAL A 346 21.69 47.99 -12.21
N LEU A 347 21.56 46.78 -12.76
CA LEU A 347 22.15 46.41 -14.04
C LEU A 347 21.59 47.26 -15.18
N LEU A 348 20.26 47.43 -15.24
CA LEU A 348 19.61 48.28 -16.24
C LEU A 348 20.05 49.74 -16.12
N ALA A 349 20.13 50.28 -14.91
CA ALA A 349 20.62 51.63 -14.68
C ALA A 349 22.08 51.80 -15.13
N ALA A 350 22.94 50.82 -14.86
CA ALA A 350 24.32 50.82 -15.32
C ALA A 350 24.44 50.78 -16.86
N LEU A 351 23.64 49.94 -17.53
CA LEU A 351 23.61 49.86 -18.99
C LEU A 351 23.15 51.19 -19.63
N VAL A 352 22.10 51.81 -19.10
CA VAL A 352 21.63 53.12 -19.57
C VAL A 352 22.70 54.20 -19.36
N THR A 353 23.39 54.18 -18.22
CA THR A 353 24.47 55.13 -17.93
C THR A 353 25.65 54.96 -18.89
N LEU A 354 26.03 53.71 -19.19
CA LEU A 354 27.08 53.40 -20.15
C LEU A 354 26.70 53.82 -21.57
N ASP A 355 25.45 53.62 -21.98
CA ASP A 355 24.96 54.05 -23.30
C ASP A 355 24.99 55.57 -23.45
N LEU A 356 24.53 56.32 -22.44
CA LEU A 356 24.61 57.78 -22.42
C LEU A 356 26.06 58.29 -22.44
N LEU A 357 26.96 57.66 -21.69
CA LEU A 357 28.39 57.98 -21.71
C LEU A 357 29.00 57.69 -23.08
N GLY A 358 28.70 56.53 -23.66
CA GLY A 358 29.14 56.13 -25.00
C GLY A 358 28.66 57.11 -26.07
N HIS A 359 27.38 57.50 -26.03
CA HIS A 359 26.82 58.48 -26.95
C HIS A 359 27.50 59.84 -26.83
N ARG A 360 27.75 60.32 -25.60
CA ARG A 360 28.49 61.57 -25.37
C ARG A 360 29.92 61.51 -25.92
N LEU A 361 30.65 60.44 -25.65
CA LEU A 361 32.01 60.25 -26.16
C LEU A 361 32.03 60.16 -27.68
N TYR A 362 31.07 59.46 -28.28
CA TYR A 362 30.91 59.38 -29.73
C TYR A 362 30.64 60.75 -30.36
N SER A 363 29.70 61.53 -29.81
CA SER A 363 29.40 62.90 -30.25
C SER A 363 30.64 63.80 -30.19
N GLN A 364 31.39 63.73 -29.09
CA GLN A 364 32.64 64.49 -28.96
C GLN A 364 33.71 64.07 -29.98
N ALA A 365 33.79 62.78 -30.31
CA ALA A 365 34.74 62.27 -31.31
C ALA A 365 34.36 62.72 -32.73
N THR A 366 33.08 62.69 -33.10
CA THR A 366 32.61 63.13 -34.43
C THR A 366 32.74 64.63 -34.62
N GLU A 367 32.46 65.44 -33.60
CA GLU A 367 32.72 66.89 -33.63
C GLU A 367 34.21 67.21 -33.85
N LYS A 368 35.10 66.53 -33.11
CA LYS A 368 36.56 66.69 -33.29
C LYS A 368 37.02 66.25 -34.67
N ALA A 369 36.48 65.16 -35.22
CA ALA A 369 36.80 64.70 -36.57
C ALA A 369 36.27 65.63 -37.67
N ALA A 370 35.09 66.23 -37.49
CA ALA A 370 34.54 67.22 -38.40
C ALA A 370 35.36 68.52 -38.42
N GLY A 371 35.92 68.93 -37.28
CA GLY A 371 36.84 70.07 -37.17
C GLY A 371 38.21 69.87 -37.84
N LEU A 372 38.57 68.64 -38.19
CA LEU A 372 39.84 68.28 -38.84
C LEU A 372 39.73 68.12 -40.36
N ARG A 373 38.57 68.37 -40.98
CA ARG A 373 38.46 68.41 -42.45
C ARG A 373 39.19 69.65 -42.98
N PRO A 374 40.26 69.50 -43.80
CA PRO A 374 40.92 70.63 -44.43
C PRO A 374 39.93 71.34 -45.36
N ARG A 375 39.84 72.66 -45.26
CA ARG A 375 39.19 73.50 -46.27
C ARG A 375 39.95 73.31 -47.58
N GLN A 376 39.35 72.57 -48.52
CA GLN A 376 39.73 72.63 -49.93
C GLN A 376 39.14 73.89 -50.56
#